data_AF-A0A1Y1RSE7-F1
#
_entry.id   AF-A0A1Y1RSE7-F1
#
_cell.length_a   1.000
_cell.length_b   1.000
_cell.length_c   1.000
_cell.angle_alpha   90.00
_cell.angle_beta   90.00
_cell.angle_gamma   90.00
#
_symmetry.space_group_name_H-M   'P 1'
#
loop_
_entity.id
_entity.type
_entity.pdbx_description
1 polymer ?
#
loop_
_entity_poly.entity_id
_entity_poly.type
_entity_poly.pdbx_seq_one_letter_code
_entity_poly.pdbx_strand_id
1 'polypeptide(L)'
;MPDAPDAVYEDFCERYDSLFTGLARMRWTVSEATQRVIVLYPNIDREILSRALNSGRWVFEGRREQTLSNVLMASAIWYAIAVTYDFDPDSEYAATGLDPTIIQDLPRMLETFAVPADTIATILGRIGAALRYMAEHPYTELDEQTYDDFLAQLPAEISHISRDDFTWPPSRALIEDRLGDRSWARALLKVGACPPNAQQLGAALSASSLTDRAFRNALGDFLSFCIRHDRKPSVLLYGSWAEDAARTGRVPHLGAVRAKYGSWHQALNVGRRMINDALNISSSAALPARSVVDQSSDTTEPLNIEDIQAQGIGVVRPKPLNDSERTARAWEQLTGILEQRLEELPWSLSLRLYYISPEVVETGDYTNYVSILRSPAGYFCELTSPEEFESIDLSLRTEVLEAQGWTAPATGGRWTRNFLSVADAAQGIIAAMHDGMGCTHPDFYQSDDPTVSPAVNVAHPGTGSIPMVPVTGKEYVVVEDFS
;
A
#
# COMPACT_ATOMS: atom_id res chain seq x y z
N MET A 1 46.38 33.63 -36.37
CA MET A 1 46.28 32.55 -35.38
C MET A 1 44.82 32.45 -35.00
N PRO A 2 44.22 31.25 -34.87
CA PRO A 2 42.94 31.13 -34.19
C PRO A 2 43.12 31.57 -32.74
N ASP A 3 42.11 32.22 -32.16
CA ASP A 3 42.22 32.75 -30.80
C ASP A 3 42.32 31.62 -29.78
N ALA A 4 43.27 31.74 -28.85
CA ALA A 4 43.59 30.71 -27.86
C ALA A 4 42.38 30.18 -27.04
N PRO A 5 41.31 30.95 -26.73
CA PRO A 5 40.13 30.43 -26.02
C PRO A 5 39.37 29.33 -26.76
N ASP A 6 39.37 29.31 -28.10
CA ASP A 6 38.61 28.30 -28.86
C ASP A 6 39.37 26.98 -28.98
N ALA A 7 40.71 27.00 -29.06
CA ALA A 7 41.52 25.79 -28.99
C ALA A 7 41.35 25.04 -27.65
N VAL A 8 41.30 25.77 -26.53
CA VAL A 8 41.04 25.20 -25.20
C VAL A 8 39.62 24.61 -25.10
N TYR A 9 38.65 25.23 -25.78
CA TYR A 9 37.27 24.74 -25.85
C TYR A 9 37.16 23.46 -26.72
N GLU A 10 37.86 23.40 -27.85
CA GLU A 10 37.90 22.21 -28.71
C GLU A 10 38.57 21.01 -28.02
N ASP A 11 39.77 21.20 -27.43
CA ASP A 11 40.45 20.18 -26.63
C ASP A 11 39.56 19.63 -25.49
N PHE A 12 38.81 20.52 -24.81
CA PHE A 12 37.84 20.10 -23.79
C PHE A 12 36.71 19.26 -24.38
N CYS A 13 36.13 19.68 -25.51
CA CYS A 13 35.04 18.98 -26.16
C CYS A 13 35.47 17.59 -26.66
N GLU A 14 36.67 17.45 -27.22
CA GLU A 14 37.20 16.15 -27.63
C GLU A 14 37.49 15.23 -26.43
N ARG A 15 38.12 15.78 -25.37
CA ARG A 15 38.47 15.02 -24.16
C ARG A 15 37.25 14.39 -23.47
N TYR A 16 36.10 15.07 -23.50
CA TYR A 16 34.87 14.62 -22.85
C TYR A 16 33.78 14.14 -23.83
N ASP A 17 34.10 13.98 -25.12
CA ASP A 17 33.12 13.62 -26.15
C ASP A 17 32.39 12.30 -25.85
N SER A 18 33.13 11.28 -25.42
CA SER A 18 32.56 9.97 -25.05
C SER A 18 31.64 10.05 -23.83
N LEU A 19 31.94 10.91 -22.86
CA LEU A 19 31.14 11.14 -21.66
C LEU A 19 29.83 11.86 -22.01
N PHE A 20 29.90 12.97 -22.75
CA PHE A 20 28.73 13.73 -23.14
C PHE A 20 27.84 12.96 -24.14
N THR A 21 28.45 12.23 -25.08
CA THR A 21 27.73 11.28 -25.95
C THR A 21 27.04 10.17 -25.14
N GLY A 22 27.69 9.64 -24.11
CA GLY A 22 27.09 8.67 -23.19
C GLY A 22 25.89 9.24 -22.41
N LEU A 23 26.03 10.46 -21.88
CA LEU A 23 24.96 11.14 -21.15
C LEU A 23 23.77 11.50 -22.05
N ALA A 24 24.02 11.96 -23.28
CA ALA A 24 22.99 12.23 -24.27
C ALA A 24 22.25 10.95 -24.70
N ARG A 25 22.96 9.85 -24.96
CA ARG A 25 22.35 8.53 -25.27
C ARG A 25 21.45 8.02 -24.15
N MET A 26 21.80 8.29 -22.90
CA MET A 26 21.00 7.91 -21.73
C MET A 26 19.80 8.84 -21.46
N ARG A 27 19.60 9.86 -22.30
CA ARG A 27 18.54 10.87 -22.21
C ARG A 27 18.51 11.53 -20.83
N TRP A 28 19.54 12.32 -20.53
CA TRP A 28 19.56 13.23 -19.38
C TRP A 28 19.35 14.67 -19.85
N THR A 29 18.72 15.51 -19.03
CA THR A 29 18.64 16.95 -19.32
C THR A 29 20.03 17.61 -19.20
N VAL A 30 20.19 18.80 -19.79
CA VAL A 30 21.42 19.61 -19.63
C VAL A 30 21.76 19.84 -18.15
N SER A 31 20.77 20.19 -17.33
CA SER A 31 20.94 20.40 -15.88
C SER A 31 21.37 19.14 -15.13
N GLU A 32 20.77 18.00 -15.49
CA GLU A 32 21.10 16.69 -14.92
C GLU A 32 22.49 16.18 -15.30
N ALA A 33 22.89 16.37 -16.57
CA ALA A 33 24.23 16.10 -17.05
C ALA A 33 25.25 16.99 -16.34
N THR A 34 24.96 18.30 -16.25
CA THR A 34 25.80 19.29 -15.55
C THR A 34 26.04 18.90 -14.09
N GLN A 35 25.00 18.56 -13.33
CA GLN A 35 25.15 18.15 -11.93
C GLN A 35 25.96 16.86 -11.77
N ARG A 36 25.68 15.82 -12.57
CA ARG A 36 26.45 14.56 -12.53
C ARG A 36 27.93 14.79 -12.84
N VAL A 37 28.23 15.63 -13.82
CA VAL A 37 29.62 15.94 -14.22
C VAL A 37 30.32 16.78 -13.16
N ILE A 38 29.69 17.82 -12.57
CA ILE A 38 30.29 18.62 -11.49
C ILE A 38 30.59 17.77 -10.25
N VAL A 39 29.70 16.83 -9.89
CA VAL A 39 29.88 15.96 -8.72
C VAL A 39 31.00 14.93 -8.94
N LEU A 40 31.07 14.31 -10.12
CA LEU A 40 32.05 13.25 -10.41
C LEU A 40 33.41 13.78 -10.89
N TYR A 41 33.46 15.00 -11.43
CA TYR A 41 34.66 15.67 -11.91
C TYR A 41 34.80 17.04 -11.23
N PRO A 42 35.12 17.11 -9.92
CA PRO A 42 35.06 18.34 -9.14
C PRO A 42 36.00 19.45 -9.61
N ASN A 43 37.07 19.10 -10.34
CA ASN A 43 38.06 20.01 -10.91
C ASN A 43 37.76 20.41 -12.37
N ILE A 44 36.57 20.07 -12.90
CA ILE A 44 36.19 20.46 -14.26
C ILE A 44 35.91 21.97 -14.34
N ASP A 45 36.35 22.60 -15.43
CA ASP A 45 36.02 24.00 -15.69
C ASP A 45 34.52 24.14 -15.93
N ARG A 46 33.84 24.90 -15.07
CA ARG A 46 32.37 25.02 -15.07
C ARG A 46 31.86 25.94 -16.17
N GLU A 47 32.63 26.93 -16.60
CA GLU A 47 32.25 27.84 -17.69
C GLU A 47 32.38 27.12 -19.03
N ILE A 48 33.49 26.41 -19.24
CA ILE A 48 33.71 25.60 -20.45
C ILE A 48 32.71 24.43 -20.51
N LEU A 49 32.42 23.76 -19.38
CA LEU A 49 31.37 22.74 -19.30
C LEU A 49 29.99 23.29 -19.69
N SER A 50 29.61 24.46 -19.15
CA SER A 50 28.33 25.11 -19.47
C SER A 50 28.24 25.47 -20.94
N ARG A 51 29.32 26.03 -21.53
CA ARG A 51 29.41 26.32 -22.97
C ARG A 51 29.26 25.04 -23.80
N ALA A 52 29.93 23.95 -23.42
CA ALA A 52 29.92 22.68 -24.14
C ALA A 52 28.54 22.00 -24.16
N LEU A 53 27.89 21.89 -23.00
CA LEU A 53 26.59 21.21 -22.88
C LEU A 53 25.43 21.99 -23.54
N ASN A 54 25.57 23.32 -23.70
CA ASN A 54 24.60 24.16 -24.39
C ASN A 54 24.96 24.43 -25.87
N SER A 55 26.05 23.86 -26.40
CA SER A 55 26.54 24.15 -27.76
C SER A 55 25.74 23.49 -28.89
N GLY A 56 24.78 22.63 -28.57
CA GLY A 56 24.05 21.80 -29.55
C GLY A 56 24.85 20.63 -30.13
N ARG A 57 26.14 20.45 -29.77
CA ARG A 57 26.97 19.31 -30.21
C ARG A 57 26.48 17.97 -29.67
N TRP A 58 25.82 17.96 -28.50
CA TRP A 58 25.14 16.80 -27.94
C TRP A 58 23.69 17.15 -27.63
N VAL A 59 22.77 16.30 -28.05
CA VAL A 59 21.32 16.53 -27.87
C VAL A 59 20.87 15.91 -26.54
N PHE A 60 20.65 16.77 -25.55
CA PHE A 60 20.22 16.39 -24.20
C PHE A 60 18.69 16.44 -24.08
N GLU A 61 18.03 15.46 -24.71
CA GLU A 61 16.64 15.11 -24.37
C GLU A 61 16.65 14.57 -22.93
N GLY A 62 15.90 15.19 -22.02
CA GLY A 62 15.72 14.62 -20.68
C GLY A 62 15.07 13.24 -20.73
N ARG A 63 15.16 12.50 -19.62
CA ARG A 63 14.05 11.63 -19.25
C ARG A 63 12.84 12.55 -19.27
N ARG A 64 11.84 12.23 -20.08
CA ARG A 64 10.56 12.92 -20.06
C ARG A 64 9.94 12.68 -18.68
N GLU A 65 10.33 13.48 -17.69
CA GLU A 65 9.47 13.81 -16.56
C GLU A 65 8.13 14.16 -17.21
N GLN A 66 7.11 13.40 -16.84
CA GLN A 66 5.87 13.35 -17.59
C GLN A 66 5.25 14.73 -17.60
N THR A 67 5.38 15.45 -18.73
CA THR A 67 5.04 16.88 -18.87
C THR A 67 3.63 17.18 -18.40
N LEU A 68 2.74 16.20 -18.52
CA LEU A 68 1.45 16.16 -17.87
C LEU A 68 1.38 15.02 -16.84
N SER A 69 1.12 15.36 -15.57
CA SER A 69 0.88 14.38 -14.50
C SER A 69 -0.56 13.84 -14.54
N ASN A 70 -0.81 12.68 -13.94
CA ASN A 70 -2.16 12.13 -13.86
C ASN A 70 -3.13 13.07 -13.08
N VAL A 71 -2.61 13.91 -12.17
CA VAL A 71 -3.39 14.94 -11.45
C VAL A 71 -3.87 16.03 -12.40
N LEU A 72 -3.02 16.50 -13.31
CA LEU A 72 -3.39 17.49 -14.32
C LEU A 72 -4.30 16.90 -15.42
N MET A 73 -4.21 15.59 -15.70
CA MET A 73 -5.19 14.89 -16.54
C MET A 73 -6.57 14.81 -15.87
N ALA A 74 -6.62 14.48 -14.58
CA ALA A 74 -7.87 14.43 -13.85
C ALA A 74 -8.52 15.82 -13.71
N SER A 75 -7.72 16.87 -13.50
CA SER A 75 -8.24 18.24 -13.44
C SER A 75 -8.84 18.71 -14.77
N ALA A 76 -8.31 18.25 -15.90
CA ALA A 76 -8.94 18.48 -17.21
C ALA A 76 -10.31 17.82 -17.33
N ILE A 77 -10.47 16.58 -16.86
CA ILE A 77 -11.78 15.89 -16.88
C ILE A 77 -12.79 16.62 -15.99
N TRP A 78 -12.40 17.00 -14.76
CA TRP A 78 -13.31 17.73 -13.85
C TRP A 78 -13.65 19.13 -14.36
N TYR A 79 -12.71 19.82 -15.02
CA TYR A 79 -12.97 21.10 -15.66
C TYR A 79 -13.85 20.96 -16.91
N ALA A 80 -13.68 19.89 -17.71
CA ALA A 80 -14.57 19.58 -18.83
C ALA A 80 -16.02 19.39 -18.35
N ILE A 81 -16.23 18.61 -17.27
CA ILE A 81 -17.56 18.49 -16.62
C ILE A 81 -18.08 19.87 -16.20
N ALA A 82 -17.25 20.73 -15.59
CA ALA A 82 -17.67 22.07 -15.19
C ALA A 82 -18.13 22.96 -16.36
N VAL A 83 -17.49 22.83 -17.53
CA VAL A 83 -17.86 23.58 -18.74
C VAL A 83 -19.08 22.97 -19.43
N THR A 84 -19.15 21.65 -19.57
CA THR A 84 -20.28 20.92 -20.16
C THR A 84 -21.60 21.19 -19.43
N TYR A 85 -21.55 21.27 -18.10
CA TYR A 85 -22.73 21.54 -17.26
C TYR A 85 -22.90 23.01 -16.87
N ASP A 86 -22.08 23.91 -17.45
CA ASP A 86 -22.09 25.37 -17.24
C ASP A 86 -22.12 25.81 -15.76
N PHE A 87 -21.19 25.27 -14.97
CA PHE A 87 -21.08 25.60 -13.55
C PHE A 87 -20.37 26.94 -13.32
N ASP A 88 -21.00 27.77 -12.48
CA ASP A 88 -20.36 28.93 -11.84
C ASP A 88 -19.21 28.48 -10.90
N PRO A 89 -18.16 29.30 -10.72
CA PRO A 89 -17.03 28.94 -9.86
C PRO A 89 -17.40 28.89 -8.36
N ASP A 90 -17.22 27.73 -7.71
CA ASP A 90 -17.34 27.57 -6.25
C ASP A 90 -15.95 27.63 -5.59
N SER A 91 -15.51 28.85 -5.28
CA SER A 91 -14.21 29.10 -4.63
C SER A 91 -14.14 28.59 -3.19
N GLU A 92 -15.26 28.49 -2.47
CA GLU A 92 -15.31 28.02 -1.08
C GLU A 92 -15.10 26.50 -1.00
N TYR A 93 -15.81 25.76 -1.86
CA TYR A 93 -15.57 24.33 -2.02
C TYR A 93 -14.19 24.07 -2.63
N ALA A 94 -13.73 24.87 -3.60
CA ALA A 94 -12.39 24.70 -4.16
C ALA A 94 -11.28 24.82 -3.10
N ALA A 95 -11.37 25.80 -2.19
CA ALA A 95 -10.40 26.02 -1.14
C ALA A 95 -10.35 24.91 -0.07
N THR A 96 -11.44 24.15 0.12
CA THR A 96 -11.60 23.17 1.21
C THR A 96 -11.64 21.71 0.75
N GLY A 97 -12.10 21.45 -0.47
CA GLY A 97 -12.35 20.12 -1.02
C GLY A 97 -11.34 19.62 -2.06
N LEU A 98 -10.54 20.49 -2.68
CA LEU A 98 -9.53 20.08 -3.66
C LEU A 98 -8.34 19.37 -3.00
N ASP A 99 -7.77 18.40 -3.72
CA ASP A 99 -6.51 17.76 -3.32
C ASP A 99 -5.39 18.82 -3.33
N PRO A 100 -4.53 18.91 -2.28
CA PRO A 100 -3.46 19.90 -2.22
C PRO A 100 -2.54 19.91 -3.44
N THR A 101 -2.38 18.75 -4.10
CA THR A 101 -1.59 18.62 -5.33
C THR A 101 -2.19 19.43 -6.48
N ILE A 102 -3.53 19.51 -6.59
CA ILE A 102 -4.22 20.29 -7.63
C ILE A 102 -4.02 21.79 -7.36
N ILE A 103 -4.22 22.22 -6.12
CA ILE A 103 -4.04 23.62 -5.67
C ILE A 103 -2.59 24.11 -5.89
N GLN A 104 -1.60 23.20 -5.86
CA GLN A 104 -0.20 23.54 -6.07
C GLN A 104 0.25 23.43 -7.53
N ASP A 105 -0.03 22.32 -8.20
CA ASP A 105 0.52 22.06 -9.54
C ASP A 105 -0.30 22.70 -10.67
N LEU A 106 -1.63 22.80 -10.56
CA LEU A 106 -2.44 23.36 -11.64
C LEU A 106 -2.20 24.88 -11.81
N PRO A 107 -2.27 25.74 -10.77
CA PRO A 107 -1.89 27.15 -10.89
C PRO A 107 -0.48 27.35 -11.44
N ARG A 108 0.51 26.65 -10.87
CA ARG A 108 1.91 26.73 -11.30
C ARG A 108 2.08 26.36 -12.78
N MET A 109 1.32 25.39 -13.28
CA MET A 109 1.31 25.03 -14.70
C MET A 109 0.69 26.15 -15.55
N LEU A 110 -0.52 26.62 -15.19
CA LEU A 110 -1.25 27.66 -15.92
C LEU A 110 -0.47 28.99 -15.99
N GLU A 111 0.22 29.36 -14.91
CA GLU A 111 1.13 30.51 -14.85
C GLU A 111 2.25 30.43 -15.91
N THR A 112 2.78 29.25 -16.24
CA THR A 112 3.80 29.11 -17.30
C THR A 112 3.28 29.41 -18.70
N PHE A 113 1.96 29.44 -18.90
CA PHE A 113 1.28 29.85 -20.12
C PHE A 113 0.73 31.29 -20.05
N ALA A 114 1.08 32.04 -18.99
CA ALA A 114 0.63 33.40 -18.73
C ALA A 114 -0.89 33.57 -18.52
N VAL A 115 -1.56 32.54 -18.02
CA VAL A 115 -2.96 32.62 -17.57
C VAL A 115 -3.06 33.57 -16.37
N PRO A 116 -3.95 34.58 -16.36
CA PRO A 116 -4.10 35.52 -15.24
C PRO A 116 -4.57 34.85 -13.94
N ALA A 117 -4.17 35.38 -12.79
CA ALA A 117 -4.53 34.84 -11.47
C ALA A 117 -6.06 34.74 -11.24
N ASP A 118 -6.84 35.73 -11.68
CA ASP A 118 -8.30 35.71 -11.58
C ASP A 118 -8.90 34.56 -12.42
N THR A 119 -8.34 34.32 -13.62
CA THR A 119 -8.72 33.21 -14.49
C THR A 119 -8.35 31.85 -13.89
N ILE A 120 -7.18 31.74 -13.26
CA ILE A 120 -6.78 30.53 -12.52
C ILE A 120 -7.76 30.26 -11.36
N ALA A 121 -8.18 31.29 -10.63
CA ALA A 121 -9.19 31.17 -9.58
C ALA A 121 -10.55 30.72 -10.13
N THR A 122 -11.00 31.25 -11.27
CA THR A 122 -12.20 30.79 -12.00
C THR A 122 -12.10 29.31 -12.38
N ILE A 123 -10.97 28.88 -12.95
CA ILE A 123 -10.74 27.47 -13.34
C ILE A 123 -10.77 26.54 -12.11
N LEU A 124 -10.08 26.91 -11.02
CA LEU A 124 -10.12 26.14 -9.78
C LEU A 124 -11.51 26.10 -9.14
N GLY A 125 -12.23 27.22 -9.12
CA GLY A 125 -13.61 27.30 -8.63
C GLY A 125 -14.56 26.43 -9.44
N ARG A 126 -14.41 26.38 -10.77
CA ARG A 126 -15.16 25.49 -11.66
C ARG A 126 -14.89 24.01 -11.38
N ILE A 127 -13.63 23.62 -11.20
CA ILE A 127 -13.26 22.26 -10.78
C ILE A 127 -13.85 21.92 -9.41
N GLY A 128 -13.86 22.89 -8.47
CA GLY A 128 -14.52 22.78 -7.18
C GLY A 128 -16.02 22.51 -7.32
N ALA A 129 -16.73 23.34 -8.08
CA ALA A 129 -18.16 23.19 -8.35
C ALA A 129 -18.50 21.84 -8.97
N ALA A 130 -17.73 21.37 -9.97
CA ALA A 130 -17.93 20.06 -10.56
C ALA A 130 -17.72 18.90 -9.57
N LEU A 131 -16.70 18.98 -8.70
CA LEU A 131 -16.47 17.97 -7.67
C LEU A 131 -17.56 17.96 -6.59
N ARG A 132 -18.09 19.14 -6.22
CA ARG A 132 -19.25 19.26 -5.33
C ARG A 132 -20.49 18.65 -5.96
N TYR A 133 -20.81 19.04 -7.20
CA TYR A 133 -21.95 18.52 -7.94
C TYR A 133 -21.86 17.00 -8.12
N MET A 134 -20.70 16.44 -8.47
CA MET A 134 -20.48 14.99 -8.55
C MET A 134 -20.60 14.25 -7.20
N ALA A 135 -20.51 14.94 -6.06
CA ALA A 135 -20.81 14.33 -4.76
C ALA A 135 -22.32 14.18 -4.56
N GLU A 136 -23.09 15.20 -4.93
CA GLU A 136 -24.56 15.21 -4.85
C GLU A 136 -25.20 14.35 -5.98
N HIS A 137 -24.53 14.26 -7.12
CA HIS A 137 -24.96 13.57 -8.34
C HIS A 137 -23.86 12.59 -8.84
N PRO A 138 -23.66 11.44 -8.18
CA PRO A 138 -22.59 10.47 -8.52
C PRO A 138 -22.69 9.84 -9.92
N TYR A 139 -23.85 9.93 -10.57
CA TYR A 139 -24.09 9.50 -11.95
C TYR A 139 -24.00 10.67 -12.95
N THR A 140 -23.18 11.68 -12.65
CA THR A 140 -22.83 12.73 -13.63
C THR A 140 -21.91 12.11 -14.69
N GLU A 141 -22.45 11.95 -15.89
CA GLU A 141 -21.78 11.28 -17.01
C GLU A 141 -20.91 12.23 -17.84
N LEU A 142 -19.89 11.68 -18.49
CA LEU A 142 -19.09 12.37 -19.50
C LEU A 142 -18.71 11.34 -20.58
N ASP A 143 -19.44 11.30 -21.69
CA ASP A 143 -19.09 10.41 -22.80
C ASP A 143 -17.88 10.92 -23.61
N GLU A 144 -17.34 10.04 -24.47
CA GLU A 144 -16.18 10.33 -25.31
C GLU A 144 -16.42 11.52 -26.25
N GLN A 145 -17.63 11.63 -26.81
CA GLN A 145 -17.99 12.67 -27.78
C GLN A 145 -18.08 14.04 -27.09
N THR A 146 -18.67 14.11 -25.91
CA THR A 146 -18.82 15.32 -25.10
C THR A 146 -17.45 15.88 -24.70
N TYR A 147 -16.48 15.02 -24.37
CA TYR A 147 -15.11 15.46 -24.11
C TYR A 147 -14.38 15.91 -25.39
N ASP A 148 -14.55 15.20 -26.50
CA ASP A 148 -13.96 15.59 -27.79
C ASP A 148 -14.57 16.92 -28.32
N ASP A 149 -15.86 17.16 -28.10
CA ASP A 149 -16.55 18.43 -28.41
C ASP A 149 -16.07 19.58 -27.52
N PHE A 150 -15.84 19.32 -26.23
CA PHE A 150 -15.20 20.27 -25.31
C PHE A 150 -13.78 20.64 -25.77
N LEU A 151 -12.98 19.69 -26.26
CA LEU A 151 -11.66 19.96 -26.85
C LEU A 151 -11.77 20.77 -28.17
N ALA A 152 -12.83 20.57 -28.95
CA ALA A 152 -13.08 21.37 -30.15
C ALA A 152 -13.54 22.80 -29.86
N GLN A 153 -14.13 23.03 -28.68
CA GLN A 153 -14.73 24.31 -28.26
C GLN A 153 -14.14 24.84 -26.95
N LEU A 154 -12.81 24.76 -26.79
CA LEU A 154 -12.12 25.22 -25.58
C LEU A 154 -12.45 26.68 -25.24
N PRO A 155 -12.81 26.97 -23.97
CA PRO A 155 -12.99 28.33 -23.49
C PRO A 155 -11.76 29.21 -23.77
N ALA A 156 -12.00 30.48 -24.13
CA ALA A 156 -10.93 31.43 -24.51
C ALA A 156 -9.86 31.64 -23.42
N GLU A 157 -10.23 31.39 -22.16
CA GLU A 157 -9.33 31.39 -20.99
C GLU A 157 -8.23 30.32 -21.05
N ILE A 158 -8.42 29.23 -21.81
CA ILE A 158 -7.50 28.08 -21.84
C ILE A 158 -7.12 27.61 -23.26
N SER A 159 -7.73 28.18 -24.31
CA SER A 159 -7.48 27.79 -25.71
C SER A 159 -6.04 28.00 -26.20
N HIS A 160 -5.23 28.78 -25.47
CA HIS A 160 -3.83 29.06 -25.75
C HIS A 160 -2.84 28.15 -25.00
N ILE A 161 -3.32 27.18 -24.21
CA ILE A 161 -2.50 26.33 -23.33
C ILE A 161 -1.97 25.11 -24.11
N SER A 162 -1.11 25.40 -25.07
CA SER A 162 -0.43 24.40 -25.92
C SER A 162 0.98 24.86 -26.29
N ARG A 163 1.94 23.94 -26.24
CA ARG A 163 3.34 24.02 -26.72
C ARG A 163 3.70 22.65 -27.33
N ASP A 164 4.77 22.60 -28.12
CA ASP A 164 5.08 21.44 -28.98
C ASP A 164 5.03 20.04 -28.29
N ASP A 165 5.42 19.95 -27.02
CA ASP A 165 5.42 18.72 -26.20
C ASP A 165 4.34 18.70 -25.07
N PHE A 166 3.42 19.67 -25.01
CA PHE A 166 2.39 19.78 -23.96
C PHE A 166 1.11 20.47 -24.42
N THR A 167 -0.04 19.83 -24.19
CA THR A 167 -1.36 20.45 -24.31
C THR A 167 -2.16 20.16 -23.05
N TRP A 168 -2.80 21.19 -22.49
CA TRP A 168 -3.84 21.02 -21.46
C TRP A 168 -5.06 21.86 -21.83
N PRO A 169 -6.28 21.28 -21.86
CA PRO A 169 -6.63 19.89 -21.60
C PRO A 169 -5.99 18.88 -22.59
N PRO A 170 -5.61 17.68 -22.15
CA PRO A 170 -5.02 16.65 -23.02
C PRO A 170 -6.07 16.01 -23.94
N SER A 171 -5.60 15.41 -25.03
CA SER A 171 -6.44 14.56 -25.88
C SER A 171 -6.97 13.34 -25.12
N ARG A 172 -8.19 12.89 -25.50
CA ARG A 172 -8.81 11.69 -24.93
C ARG A 172 -7.92 10.45 -25.03
N ALA A 173 -7.26 10.24 -26.17
CA ALA A 173 -6.33 9.12 -26.36
C ALA A 173 -5.15 9.11 -25.35
N LEU A 174 -4.67 10.28 -24.92
CA LEU A 174 -3.62 10.37 -23.90
C LEU A 174 -4.16 10.06 -22.49
N ILE A 175 -5.39 10.47 -22.19
CA ILE A 175 -6.08 10.09 -20.94
C ILE A 175 -6.32 8.57 -20.91
N GLU A 176 -6.85 8.00 -21.99
CA GLU A 176 -7.10 6.57 -22.11
C GLU A 176 -5.82 5.76 -21.87
N ASP A 177 -4.72 6.08 -22.56
CA ASP A 177 -3.45 5.35 -22.43
C ASP A 177 -2.81 5.49 -21.03
N ARG A 178 -2.77 6.70 -20.45
CA ARG A 178 -2.00 6.96 -19.21
C ARG A 178 -2.79 6.95 -17.90
N LEU A 179 -4.11 7.13 -17.97
CA LEU A 179 -5.01 7.09 -16.82
C LEU A 179 -5.94 5.89 -16.90
N GLY A 180 -6.51 5.62 -18.08
CA GLY A 180 -7.58 4.63 -18.28
C GLY A 180 -7.17 3.19 -18.56
N ASP A 181 -5.88 2.85 -18.63
CA ASP A 181 -5.41 1.53 -19.12
C ASP A 181 -6.01 1.17 -20.51
N ARG A 182 -6.08 2.18 -21.39
CA ARG A 182 -6.75 2.17 -22.72
C ARG A 182 -8.28 2.05 -22.69
N SER A 183 -8.92 2.51 -21.61
CA SER A 183 -10.38 2.60 -21.50
C SER A 183 -10.82 3.93 -20.91
N TRP A 184 -11.67 4.66 -21.65
CA TRP A 184 -12.29 5.90 -21.16
C TRP A 184 -13.09 5.66 -19.88
N ALA A 185 -13.89 4.58 -19.84
CA ALA A 185 -14.68 4.23 -18.66
C ALA A 185 -13.81 3.99 -17.41
N ARG A 186 -12.67 3.30 -17.53
CA ARG A 186 -11.73 3.14 -16.41
C ARG A 186 -11.07 4.47 -16.00
N ALA A 187 -10.77 5.36 -16.95
CA ALA A 187 -10.24 6.69 -16.64
C ALA A 187 -11.24 7.50 -15.79
N LEU A 188 -12.52 7.50 -16.17
CA LEU A 188 -13.59 8.18 -15.44
C LEU A 188 -13.76 7.61 -14.02
N LEU A 189 -13.82 6.28 -13.87
CA LEU A 189 -13.93 5.64 -12.56
C LEU A 189 -12.74 5.99 -11.64
N LYS A 190 -11.50 6.01 -12.17
CA LYS A 190 -10.30 6.41 -11.42
C LYS A 190 -10.28 7.88 -10.99
N VAL A 191 -11.02 8.77 -11.66
CA VAL A 191 -11.22 10.18 -11.21
C VAL A 191 -12.56 10.40 -10.52
N GLY A 192 -13.36 9.34 -10.35
CA GLY A 192 -14.67 9.36 -9.70
C GLY A 192 -15.75 10.08 -10.50
N ALA A 193 -15.68 10.09 -11.83
CA ALA A 193 -16.76 10.49 -12.72
C ALA A 193 -17.53 9.25 -13.22
N CYS A 194 -18.78 9.41 -13.68
CA CYS A 194 -19.58 8.30 -14.16
C CYS A 194 -19.30 8.02 -15.65
N PRO A 195 -18.95 6.79 -16.04
CA PRO A 195 -18.93 6.42 -17.45
C PRO A 195 -20.36 6.13 -17.97
N PRO A 196 -20.67 6.39 -19.26
CA PRO A 196 -22.02 6.17 -19.81
C PRO A 196 -22.51 4.71 -19.73
N ASN A 197 -21.58 3.76 -19.64
CA ASN A 197 -21.86 2.33 -19.49
C ASN A 197 -21.82 1.85 -18.02
N ALA A 198 -21.86 2.74 -17.03
CA ALA A 198 -21.77 2.40 -15.60
C ALA A 198 -22.75 1.29 -15.16
N GLN A 199 -23.98 1.30 -15.69
CA GLN A 199 -24.98 0.25 -15.39
C GLN A 199 -24.55 -1.14 -15.90
N GLN A 200 -23.96 -1.20 -17.11
CA GLN A 200 -23.48 -2.45 -17.71
C GLN A 200 -22.23 -2.99 -16.98
N LEU A 201 -21.42 -2.09 -16.42
CA LEU A 201 -20.27 -2.41 -15.57
C LEU A 201 -20.65 -2.80 -14.14
N GLY A 202 -21.93 -2.65 -13.74
CA GLY A 202 -22.38 -2.85 -12.36
C GLY A 202 -21.80 -1.83 -11.38
N ALA A 203 -21.39 -0.65 -11.85
CA ALA A 203 -20.66 0.33 -11.05
C ALA A 203 -21.56 0.96 -9.97
N ALA A 204 -21.33 0.56 -8.72
CA ALA A 204 -21.98 1.10 -7.54
C ALA A 204 -21.39 2.48 -7.17
N LEU A 205 -21.89 3.54 -7.83
CA LEU A 205 -21.42 4.92 -7.65
C LEU A 205 -22.17 5.70 -6.56
N SER A 206 -23.33 5.23 -6.10
CA SER A 206 -24.08 5.90 -5.03
C SER A 206 -23.64 5.46 -3.63
N ALA A 207 -23.55 6.40 -2.69
CA ALA A 207 -23.41 6.11 -1.27
C ALA A 207 -24.51 5.16 -0.74
N SER A 208 -25.74 5.26 -1.25
CA SER A 208 -26.87 4.41 -0.84
C SER A 208 -26.83 2.98 -1.39
N SER A 209 -26.00 2.72 -2.41
CA SER A 209 -25.84 1.38 -2.99
C SER A 209 -24.89 0.46 -2.21
N LEU A 210 -24.21 0.99 -1.19
CA LEU A 210 -23.13 0.32 -0.47
C LEU A 210 -23.28 0.50 1.05
N THR A 211 -22.96 -0.55 1.81
CA THR A 211 -23.09 -0.51 3.28
C THR A 211 -22.02 0.39 3.91
N ASP A 212 -22.29 0.93 5.10
CA ASP A 212 -21.28 1.63 5.88
C ASP A 212 -19.99 0.83 6.03
N ARG A 213 -20.11 -0.47 6.37
CA ARG A 213 -18.99 -1.39 6.49
C ARG A 213 -18.14 -1.47 5.23
N ALA A 214 -18.71 -1.45 4.03
CA ALA A 214 -17.94 -1.48 2.78
C ALA A 214 -17.01 -0.26 2.64
N PHE A 215 -17.51 0.94 2.95
CA PHE A 215 -16.69 2.15 2.97
C PHE A 215 -15.62 2.15 4.07
N ARG A 216 -15.97 1.65 5.26
CA ARG A 216 -15.04 1.54 6.39
C ARG A 216 -13.86 0.63 6.06
N ASN A 217 -14.16 -0.56 5.55
CA ASN A 217 -13.16 -1.55 5.14
C ASN A 217 -12.28 -0.99 4.02
N ALA A 218 -12.86 -0.47 2.94
CA ALA A 218 -12.08 0.02 1.80
C ALA A 218 -11.14 1.19 2.14
N LEU A 219 -11.55 2.12 3.02
CA LEU A 219 -10.66 3.17 3.51
C LEU A 219 -9.54 2.61 4.39
N GLY A 220 -9.83 1.63 5.26
CA GLY A 220 -8.82 0.94 6.07
C GLY A 220 -7.82 0.15 5.24
N ASP A 221 -8.30 -0.62 4.25
CA ASP A 221 -7.48 -1.41 3.33
C ASP A 221 -6.59 -0.52 2.45
N PHE A 222 -7.14 0.59 1.95
CA PHE A 222 -6.39 1.57 1.17
C PHE A 222 -5.31 2.28 1.98
N LEU A 223 -5.62 2.71 3.20
CA LEU A 223 -4.63 3.35 4.09
C LEU A 223 -3.55 2.35 4.52
N SER A 224 -3.92 1.09 4.77
CA SER A 224 -2.96 0.00 5.03
C SER A 224 -2.07 -0.28 3.80
N PHE A 225 -2.64 -0.26 2.60
CA PHE A 225 -1.87 -0.34 1.34
C PHE A 225 -0.89 0.83 1.20
N CYS A 226 -1.32 2.06 1.50
CA CYS A 226 -0.46 3.24 1.48
C CYS A 226 0.73 3.11 2.45
N ILE A 227 0.49 2.60 3.66
CA ILE A 227 1.54 2.35 4.67
C ILE A 227 2.50 1.25 4.18
N ARG A 228 1.98 0.08 3.75
CA ARG A 228 2.81 -1.06 3.32
C ARG A 228 3.72 -0.77 2.13
N HIS A 229 3.38 0.20 1.28
CA HIS A 229 4.16 0.53 0.07
C HIS A 229 4.83 1.91 0.13
N ASP A 230 4.91 2.54 1.30
CA ASP A 230 5.43 3.89 1.53
C ASP A 230 4.89 4.93 0.52
N ARG A 231 3.56 5.04 0.46
CA ARG A 231 2.84 5.97 -0.43
C ARG A 231 2.02 6.95 0.38
N LYS A 232 2.08 8.22 -0.01
CA LYS A 232 1.18 9.25 0.51
C LYS A 232 -0.24 9.00 -0.04
N PRO A 233 -1.28 8.88 0.81
CA PRO A 233 -2.66 8.78 0.36
C PRO A 233 -3.08 9.99 -0.47
N SER A 234 -3.56 9.76 -1.70
CA SER A 234 -4.04 10.81 -2.61
C SER A 234 -5.25 10.32 -3.41
N VAL A 235 -6.03 11.26 -3.95
CA VAL A 235 -7.32 10.97 -4.61
C VAL A 235 -7.16 9.99 -5.78
N LEU A 236 -6.15 10.19 -6.62
CA LEU A 236 -5.89 9.33 -7.79
C LEU A 236 -5.21 8.00 -7.43
N LEU A 237 -4.48 7.94 -6.31
CA LEU A 237 -3.96 6.68 -5.82
C LEU A 237 -5.11 5.77 -5.35
N TYR A 238 -6.13 6.33 -4.69
CA TYR A 238 -7.35 5.57 -4.34
C TYR A 238 -8.09 5.09 -5.59
N GLY A 239 -8.37 5.98 -6.54
CA GLY A 239 -9.04 5.60 -7.78
C GLY A 239 -8.29 4.49 -8.52
N SER A 240 -6.97 4.63 -8.69
CA SER A 240 -6.13 3.60 -9.33
C SER A 240 -6.10 2.29 -8.55
N TRP A 241 -6.13 2.35 -7.21
CA TRP A 241 -6.16 1.18 -6.33
C TRP A 241 -7.51 0.46 -6.36
N ALA A 242 -8.62 1.17 -6.48
CA ALA A 242 -9.98 0.61 -6.56
C ALA A 242 -10.26 -0.06 -7.91
N GLU A 243 -9.76 0.52 -9.01
CA GLU A 243 -9.91 -0.05 -10.37
C GLU A 243 -8.87 -1.13 -10.73
N ASP A 244 -8.05 -1.58 -9.77
CA ASP A 244 -7.21 -2.78 -9.91
C ASP A 244 -8.10 -4.02 -10.03
N ALA A 245 -7.79 -4.91 -10.97
CA ALA A 245 -8.57 -6.10 -11.29
C ALA A 245 -8.83 -7.02 -10.08
N ALA A 246 -7.96 -7.01 -9.06
CA ALA A 246 -8.17 -7.76 -7.83
C ALA A 246 -9.28 -7.20 -6.91
N ARG A 247 -9.67 -5.93 -7.12
CA ARG A 247 -10.55 -5.13 -6.23
C ARG A 247 -11.74 -4.48 -6.93
N THR A 248 -11.74 -4.34 -8.25
CA THR A 248 -12.88 -3.85 -9.04
C THR A 248 -14.16 -4.62 -8.67
N GLY A 249 -15.25 -3.89 -8.37
CA GLY A 249 -16.53 -4.47 -7.94
C GLY A 249 -16.57 -5.00 -6.49
N ARG A 250 -15.45 -4.99 -5.75
CA ARG A 250 -15.37 -5.41 -4.33
C ARG A 250 -15.26 -4.23 -3.37
N VAL A 251 -14.68 -3.11 -3.81
CA VAL A 251 -14.53 -1.88 -3.04
C VAL A 251 -15.32 -0.72 -3.67
N PRO A 252 -15.76 0.30 -2.89
CA PRO A 252 -16.44 1.46 -3.45
C PRO A 252 -15.55 2.23 -4.43
N HIS A 253 -16.07 2.52 -5.62
CA HIS A 253 -15.44 3.43 -6.57
C HIS A 253 -15.23 4.83 -5.96
N LEU A 254 -14.29 5.60 -6.49
CA LEU A 254 -13.99 6.95 -5.99
C LEU A 254 -15.22 7.88 -6.01
N GLY A 255 -16.11 7.74 -7.01
CA GLY A 255 -17.38 8.47 -7.08
C GLY A 255 -18.27 8.21 -5.86
N ALA A 256 -18.41 6.94 -5.43
CA ALA A 256 -19.19 6.58 -4.25
C ALA A 256 -18.56 7.08 -2.95
N VAL A 257 -17.23 7.07 -2.84
CA VAL A 257 -16.51 7.66 -1.70
C VAL A 257 -16.78 9.16 -1.63
N ARG A 258 -16.73 9.87 -2.76
CA ARG A 258 -17.04 11.30 -2.81
C ARG A 258 -18.49 11.57 -2.44
N ALA A 259 -19.45 10.83 -3.01
CA ALA A 259 -20.87 10.99 -2.73
C ALA A 259 -21.24 10.72 -1.26
N LYS A 260 -20.52 9.82 -0.60
CA LYS A 260 -20.72 9.54 0.83
C LYS A 260 -20.19 10.64 1.74
N TYR A 261 -19.00 11.15 1.45
CA TYR A 261 -18.25 12.00 2.38
C TYR A 261 -18.19 13.47 1.94
N GLY A 262 -18.83 13.86 0.85
CA GLY A 262 -18.74 15.19 0.24
C GLY A 262 -17.44 15.39 -0.53
N SER A 263 -16.29 15.07 0.07
CA SER A 263 -14.97 15.22 -0.56
C SER A 263 -14.01 14.08 -0.20
N TRP A 264 -12.95 13.93 -1.01
CA TRP A 264 -11.84 13.02 -0.71
C TRP A 264 -11.11 13.38 0.59
N HIS A 265 -10.92 14.69 0.84
CA HIS A 265 -10.27 15.16 2.06
C HIS A 265 -11.09 14.78 3.31
N GLN A 266 -12.42 14.93 3.25
CA GLN A 266 -13.32 14.51 4.32
C GLN A 266 -13.36 12.98 4.48
N ALA A 267 -13.35 12.21 3.38
CA ALA A 267 -13.22 10.75 3.42
C ALA A 267 -11.94 10.30 4.13
N LEU A 268 -10.79 10.91 3.79
CA LEU A 268 -9.51 10.65 4.48
C LEU A 268 -9.54 11.04 5.96
N ASN A 269 -10.13 12.19 6.30
CA ASN A 269 -10.22 12.61 7.70
C ASN A 269 -11.22 11.77 8.52
N VAL A 270 -12.23 11.17 7.87
CA VAL A 270 -13.06 10.13 8.50
C VAL A 270 -12.24 8.85 8.65
N GLY A 271 -11.60 8.32 7.60
CA GLY A 271 -10.76 7.12 7.68
C GLY A 271 -9.66 7.21 8.74
N ARG A 272 -8.97 8.36 8.84
CA ARG A 272 -7.98 8.67 9.88
C ARG A 272 -8.59 8.73 11.28
N ARG A 273 -9.72 9.41 11.46
CA ARG A 273 -10.42 9.43 12.76
C ARG A 273 -10.87 8.04 13.17
N MET A 274 -11.39 7.25 12.24
CA MET A 274 -11.79 5.87 12.47
C MET A 274 -10.63 4.94 12.85
N ILE A 275 -9.47 5.14 12.24
CA ILE A 275 -8.21 4.50 12.64
C ILE A 275 -7.88 4.88 14.09
N ASN A 276 -7.97 6.17 14.44
CA ASN A 276 -7.72 6.67 15.80
C ASN A 276 -8.80 6.21 16.82
N ASP A 277 -10.06 6.11 16.41
CA ASP A 277 -11.18 5.71 17.25
C ASP A 277 -11.18 4.20 17.47
N ALA A 278 -10.80 3.40 16.47
CA ALA A 278 -10.57 1.97 16.63
C ALA A 278 -9.42 1.70 17.61
N LEU A 279 -8.33 2.46 17.52
CA LEU A 279 -7.23 2.46 18.51
C LEU A 279 -7.70 2.84 19.93
N ASN A 280 -8.75 3.66 20.07
CA ASN A 280 -9.32 4.08 21.34
C ASN A 280 -10.45 3.18 21.88
N ILE A 281 -11.04 2.31 21.05
CA ILE A 281 -12.16 1.41 21.42
C ILE A 281 -11.64 0.01 21.75
N SER A 282 -10.55 -0.45 21.12
CA SER A 282 -9.94 -1.76 21.41
C SER A 282 -9.36 -1.87 22.83
N SER A 283 -9.30 -0.78 23.59
CA SER A 283 -9.05 -0.76 25.04
C SER A 283 -10.28 -1.05 25.90
N SER A 284 -11.43 -1.43 25.30
CA SER A 284 -12.71 -1.66 26.01
C SER A 284 -13.54 -2.84 25.46
N ALA A 285 -13.11 -4.06 25.79
CA ALA A 285 -13.88 -5.33 25.91
C ALA A 285 -14.97 -5.72 24.88
N ALA A 286 -14.87 -6.94 24.29
CA ALA A 286 -15.93 -7.55 23.48
C ALA A 286 -16.04 -9.09 23.62
N LEU A 287 -17.27 -9.61 23.58
CA LEU A 287 -17.65 -11.03 23.72
C LEU A 287 -17.97 -11.72 22.36
N PRO A 288 -17.96 -13.07 22.26
CA PRO A 288 -17.93 -13.80 20.98
C PRO A 288 -19.32 -14.20 20.40
N ALA A 289 -19.34 -14.61 19.13
CA ALA A 289 -20.51 -15.10 18.40
C ALA A 289 -20.28 -16.48 17.73
N ARG A 290 -21.37 -17.22 17.49
CA ARG A 290 -21.41 -18.65 17.06
C ARG A 290 -21.18 -18.89 15.56
N SER A 291 -20.68 -20.09 15.23
CA SER A 291 -20.35 -20.61 13.90
C SER A 291 -21.38 -21.62 13.33
N VAL A 292 -21.27 -21.93 12.02
CA VAL A 292 -22.14 -22.84 11.23
C VAL A 292 -21.25 -23.73 10.32
N VAL A 293 -21.73 -24.92 9.95
CA VAL A 293 -20.96 -26.06 9.37
C VAL A 293 -21.36 -26.39 7.92
N ASP A 294 -20.39 -26.70 7.04
CA ASP A 294 -20.34 -27.80 6.03
C ASP A 294 -19.11 -27.65 5.10
N GLN A 295 -18.20 -28.64 4.96
CA GLN A 295 -18.13 -29.85 4.09
C GLN A 295 -17.24 -29.70 2.81
N SER A 296 -16.72 -30.81 2.27
CA SER A 296 -15.32 -30.93 1.76
C SER A 296 -15.09 -31.61 0.38
N SER A 297 -13.92 -31.35 -0.25
CA SER A 297 -13.05 -32.20 -1.15
C SER A 297 -12.07 -31.29 -1.95
N ASP A 298 -10.72 -31.41 -2.00
CA ASP A 298 -9.76 -32.51 -2.33
C ASP A 298 -9.46 -32.62 -3.87
N THR A 299 -8.25 -32.88 -4.44
CA THR A 299 -6.94 -33.47 -4.03
C THR A 299 -5.74 -32.91 -4.86
N THR A 300 -4.48 -32.85 -4.35
CA THR A 300 -3.23 -32.99 -5.18
C THR A 300 -1.93 -33.24 -4.36
N GLU A 301 -1.06 -34.17 -4.79
CA GLU A 301 0.19 -34.58 -4.11
C GLU A 301 1.47 -33.81 -4.58
N PRO A 302 2.53 -33.67 -3.73
CA PRO A 302 3.83 -33.11 -4.10
C PRO A 302 4.90 -34.15 -4.53
N LEU A 303 5.95 -33.67 -5.20
CA LEU A 303 6.98 -34.46 -5.90
C LEU A 303 8.04 -35.14 -4.98
N ASN A 304 8.57 -36.28 -5.41
CA ASN A 304 9.54 -37.11 -4.67
C ASN A 304 11.02 -36.69 -4.93
N ILE A 305 11.87 -36.79 -3.90
CA ILE A 305 13.25 -36.28 -3.87
C ILE A 305 14.24 -37.18 -4.64
N GLU A 306 13.92 -38.45 -4.82
CA GLU A 306 14.81 -39.44 -5.45
C GLU A 306 15.07 -39.13 -6.95
N ASP A 307 14.07 -38.59 -7.65
CA ASP A 307 14.17 -38.20 -9.07
C ASP A 307 15.20 -37.07 -9.33
N ILE A 308 15.45 -36.22 -8.32
CA ILE A 308 16.38 -35.09 -8.43
C ILE A 308 17.84 -35.58 -8.37
N GLN A 309 18.12 -36.64 -7.61
CA GLN A 309 19.48 -37.18 -7.45
C GLN A 309 19.97 -37.87 -8.73
N ALA A 310 19.07 -38.45 -9.53
CA ALA A 310 19.39 -39.08 -10.81
C ALA A 310 19.93 -38.09 -11.85
N GLN A 311 19.69 -36.78 -11.71
CA GLN A 311 20.12 -35.75 -12.66
C GLN A 311 21.55 -35.24 -12.43
N GLY A 312 22.31 -35.82 -11.50
CA GLY A 312 23.73 -35.49 -11.28
C GLY A 312 24.00 -34.10 -10.70
N ILE A 313 22.97 -33.41 -10.21
CA ILE A 313 23.11 -32.15 -9.48
C ILE A 313 23.73 -32.47 -8.12
N GLY A 314 24.97 -32.04 -7.91
CA GLY A 314 25.71 -32.30 -6.67
C GLY A 314 25.03 -31.65 -5.47
N VAL A 315 24.30 -32.44 -4.69
CA VAL A 315 23.68 -31.99 -3.44
C VAL A 315 24.78 -31.67 -2.44
N VAL A 316 25.05 -30.37 -2.24
CA VAL A 316 25.86 -29.88 -1.12
C VAL A 316 25.11 -30.24 0.15
N ARG A 317 25.47 -31.38 0.77
CA ARG A 317 24.91 -31.76 2.07
C ARG A 317 25.40 -30.74 3.11
N PRO A 318 24.53 -29.92 3.71
CA PRO A 318 24.95 -29.06 4.81
C PRO A 318 25.47 -29.93 5.95
N LYS A 319 26.46 -29.40 6.69
CA LYS A 319 26.98 -30.02 7.91
C LYS A 319 25.79 -30.41 8.80
N PRO A 320 25.70 -31.66 9.31
CA PRO A 320 24.66 -32.03 10.24
C PRO A 320 24.81 -31.15 11.49
N LEU A 321 23.78 -30.35 11.76
CA LEU A 321 23.72 -29.48 12.93
C LEU A 321 23.76 -30.36 14.19
N ASN A 322 24.49 -29.93 15.22
CA ASN A 322 24.36 -30.49 16.55
C ASN A 322 23.02 -30.08 17.19
N ASP A 323 22.63 -30.65 18.33
CA ASP A 323 21.31 -30.36 18.92
C ASP A 323 21.13 -28.89 19.31
N SER A 324 22.17 -28.23 19.82
CA SER A 324 22.11 -26.78 20.10
C SER A 324 21.98 -25.94 18.82
N GLU A 325 22.68 -26.32 17.74
CA GLU A 325 22.57 -25.70 16.41
C GLU A 325 21.17 -25.96 15.79
N ARG A 326 20.55 -27.12 16.04
CA ARG A 326 19.16 -27.43 15.64
C ARG A 326 18.17 -26.56 16.39
N THR A 327 18.23 -26.54 17.72
CA THR A 327 17.31 -25.76 18.56
C THR A 327 17.41 -24.26 18.26
N ALA A 328 18.63 -23.71 18.12
CA ALA A 328 18.82 -22.31 17.74
C ALA A 328 18.16 -21.98 16.39
N ARG A 329 18.31 -22.85 15.39
CA ARG A 329 17.70 -22.69 14.08
C ARG A 329 16.17 -22.85 14.11
N ALA A 330 15.63 -23.70 14.97
CA ALA A 330 14.19 -23.84 15.17
C ALA A 330 13.57 -22.56 15.76
N TRP A 331 14.25 -21.89 16.71
CA TRP A 331 13.83 -20.58 17.24
C TRP A 331 13.91 -19.46 16.20
N GLU A 332 14.98 -19.44 15.40
CA GLU A 332 15.12 -18.50 14.28
C GLU A 332 13.99 -18.68 13.25
N GLN A 333 13.70 -19.94 12.88
CA GLN A 333 12.62 -20.29 11.95
C GLN A 333 11.23 -19.95 12.52
N LEU A 334 10.97 -20.24 13.80
CA LEU A 334 9.72 -19.88 14.48
C LEU A 334 9.49 -18.37 14.47
N THR A 335 10.54 -17.60 14.73
CA THR A 335 10.48 -16.13 14.73
C THR A 335 10.17 -15.61 13.33
N GLY A 336 10.88 -16.07 12.30
CA GLY A 336 10.63 -15.65 10.91
C GLY A 336 9.25 -16.05 10.37
N ILE A 337 8.69 -17.18 10.82
CA ILE A 337 7.32 -17.59 10.46
C ILE A 337 6.28 -16.72 11.19
N LEU A 338 6.55 -16.30 12.43
CA LEU A 338 5.71 -15.31 13.10
C LEU A 338 5.78 -13.95 12.40
N GLU A 339 6.97 -13.47 12.01
CA GLU A 339 7.13 -12.24 11.21
C GLU A 339 6.27 -12.29 9.95
N GLN A 340 6.39 -13.36 9.15
CA GLN A 340 5.58 -13.54 7.95
C GLN A 340 4.06 -13.53 8.26
N ARG A 341 3.60 -14.31 9.26
CA ARG A 341 2.18 -14.34 9.62
C ARG A 341 1.67 -12.97 10.10
N LEU A 342 2.52 -12.15 10.73
CA LEU A 342 2.19 -10.77 11.10
C LEU A 342 2.15 -9.83 9.89
N GLU A 343 3.08 -9.94 8.94
CA GLU A 343 3.04 -9.16 7.70
C GLU A 343 1.77 -9.43 6.89
N GLU A 344 1.34 -10.69 6.83
CA GLU A 344 0.15 -11.18 6.15
C GLU A 344 -1.15 -10.85 6.90
N LEU A 345 -1.12 -10.75 8.24
CA LEU A 345 -2.28 -10.49 9.12
C LEU A 345 -3.13 -9.32 8.62
N PRO A 346 -4.39 -9.53 8.18
CA PRO A 346 -5.25 -8.45 7.72
C PRO A 346 -5.55 -7.43 8.82
N TRP A 347 -5.82 -6.19 8.41
CA TRP A 347 -6.12 -5.12 9.35
C TRP A 347 -7.39 -5.42 10.15
N SER A 348 -7.39 -5.08 11.45
CA SER A 348 -8.46 -5.38 12.43
C SER A 348 -8.73 -6.87 12.72
N LEU A 349 -7.93 -7.81 12.22
CA LEU A 349 -7.95 -9.20 12.67
C LEU A 349 -6.91 -9.44 13.77
N SER A 350 -7.25 -10.36 14.69
CA SER A 350 -6.33 -10.87 15.71
C SER A 350 -5.72 -12.19 15.27
N LEU A 351 -4.40 -12.32 15.33
CA LEU A 351 -3.70 -13.60 15.29
C LEU A 351 -3.58 -14.12 16.72
N ARG A 352 -4.05 -15.34 17.01
CA ARG A 352 -3.82 -15.99 18.30
C ARG A 352 -2.68 -16.99 18.18
N LEU A 353 -1.82 -17.04 19.20
CA LEU A 353 -0.80 -18.08 19.36
C LEU A 353 -1.19 -18.99 20.52
N TYR A 354 -0.93 -20.28 20.31
CA TYR A 354 -1.18 -21.37 21.24
C TYR A 354 0.14 -22.14 21.43
N TYR A 355 0.29 -22.76 22.60
CA TYR A 355 1.41 -23.63 22.90
C TYR A 355 0.85 -25.00 23.26
N ILE A 356 0.84 -25.92 22.29
CA ILE A 356 0.15 -27.22 22.40
C ILE A 356 1.17 -28.26 22.88
N SER A 357 1.43 -28.27 24.19
CA SER A 357 2.24 -29.30 24.85
C SER A 357 1.43 -30.58 25.10
N PRO A 358 2.07 -31.72 25.44
CA PRO A 358 1.34 -32.93 25.86
C PRO A 358 0.38 -32.69 27.03
N GLU A 359 0.76 -31.84 28.00
CA GLU A 359 -0.09 -31.45 29.14
C GLU A 359 -1.33 -30.66 28.71
N VAL A 360 -1.21 -29.77 27.72
CA VAL A 360 -2.34 -29.04 27.12
C VAL A 360 -3.29 -30.00 26.39
N VAL A 361 -2.74 -31.04 25.74
CA VAL A 361 -3.54 -32.08 25.07
C VAL A 361 -4.24 -33.01 26.07
N GLU A 362 -3.57 -33.39 27.17
CA GLU A 362 -4.13 -34.22 28.24
C GLU A 362 -5.24 -33.50 29.03
N THR A 363 -5.07 -32.21 29.28
CA THR A 363 -6.07 -31.37 29.99
C THR A 363 -7.21 -30.90 29.08
N GLY A 364 -6.94 -30.68 27.79
CA GLY A 364 -7.90 -30.14 26.83
C GLY A 364 -8.14 -28.62 26.96
N ASP A 365 -7.35 -27.92 27.78
CA ASP A 365 -7.44 -26.48 27.98
C ASP A 365 -6.65 -25.74 26.88
N TYR A 366 -7.32 -25.51 25.76
CA TYR A 366 -6.73 -24.89 24.57
C TYR A 366 -6.75 -23.35 24.60
N THR A 367 -6.66 -22.76 25.79
CA THR A 367 -6.61 -21.30 25.97
C THR A 367 -5.38 -20.71 25.24
N ASN A 368 -5.60 -19.66 24.45
CA ASN A 368 -4.53 -19.05 23.66
C ASN A 368 -3.57 -18.29 24.58
N TYR A 369 -2.26 -18.43 24.36
CA TYR A 369 -1.23 -17.80 25.21
C TYR A 369 -1.04 -16.33 24.88
N VAL A 370 -1.18 -15.97 23.59
CA VAL A 370 -0.99 -14.60 23.11
C VAL A 370 -2.08 -14.23 22.12
N SER A 371 -2.60 -13.02 22.23
CA SER A 371 -3.43 -12.35 21.22
C SER A 371 -2.64 -11.22 20.58
N ILE A 372 -2.62 -11.16 19.25
CA ILE A 372 -1.88 -10.13 18.50
C ILE A 372 -2.84 -9.41 17.55
N LEU A 373 -3.03 -8.11 17.75
CA LEU A 373 -3.83 -7.25 16.88
C LEU A 373 -2.90 -6.40 16.01
N ARG A 374 -3.08 -6.46 14.68
CA ARG A 374 -2.41 -5.53 13.77
C ARG A 374 -3.05 -4.15 13.88
N SER A 375 -2.31 -3.20 14.46
CA SER A 375 -2.76 -1.82 14.64
C SER A 375 -2.10 -0.87 13.62
N PRO A 376 -2.67 0.33 13.40
CA PRO A 376 -2.05 1.38 12.60
C PRO A 376 -0.67 1.86 13.09
N ALA A 377 -0.30 1.60 14.35
CA ALA A 377 0.95 2.05 14.95
C ALA A 377 1.97 0.92 15.18
N GLY A 378 1.78 -0.23 14.51
CA GLY A 378 2.53 -1.46 14.76
C GLY A 378 1.63 -2.56 15.36
N TYR A 379 2.20 -3.58 15.97
CA TYR A 379 1.42 -4.63 16.62
C TYR A 379 1.12 -4.29 18.07
N PHE A 380 -0.09 -4.66 18.50
CA PHE A 380 -0.55 -4.66 19.87
C PHE A 380 -0.64 -6.12 20.32
N CYS A 381 0.10 -6.47 21.36
CA CYS A 381 0.29 -7.84 21.81
C CYS A 381 -0.20 -7.96 23.26
N GLU A 382 -0.99 -8.99 23.54
CA GLU A 382 -1.50 -9.31 24.87
C GLU A 382 -1.10 -10.74 25.26
N LEU A 383 -0.51 -10.92 26.44
CA LEU A 383 -0.35 -12.25 27.05
C LEU A 383 -1.60 -12.55 27.88
N THR A 384 -2.17 -13.73 27.69
CA THR A 384 -3.27 -14.24 28.49
C THR A 384 -2.80 -14.49 29.92
N SER A 385 -3.62 -14.12 30.91
CA SER A 385 -3.22 -14.21 32.32
C SER A 385 -3.40 -15.63 32.85
N PRO A 386 -2.58 -16.10 33.82
CA PRO A 386 -2.68 -17.43 34.42
C PRO A 386 -4.07 -17.78 34.95
N GLU A 387 -4.77 -16.77 35.47
CA GLU A 387 -6.15 -16.87 35.98
C GLU A 387 -7.19 -17.20 34.90
N GLU A 388 -6.85 -17.09 33.62
CA GLU A 388 -7.71 -17.44 32.48
C GLU A 388 -7.53 -18.91 32.02
N PHE A 389 -6.52 -19.62 32.53
CA PHE A 389 -6.33 -21.06 32.30
C PHE A 389 -7.07 -21.84 33.39
N GLU A 390 -7.94 -22.76 32.99
CA GLU A 390 -8.79 -23.54 33.91
C GLU A 390 -8.06 -24.79 34.45
N SER A 391 -7.17 -25.38 33.65
CA SER A 391 -6.55 -26.68 33.95
C SER A 391 -5.02 -26.72 33.86
N ILE A 392 -4.36 -25.63 33.43
CA ILE A 392 -2.90 -25.54 33.28
C ILE A 392 -2.33 -24.56 34.31
N ASP A 393 -1.33 -24.98 35.10
CA ASP A 393 -0.67 -24.12 36.09
C ASP A 393 0.42 -23.24 35.45
N LEU A 394 0.02 -22.07 34.94
CA LEU A 394 0.92 -21.15 34.25
C LEU A 394 1.65 -20.18 35.20
N SER A 395 2.95 -20.39 35.41
CA SER A 395 3.80 -19.47 36.18
C SER A 395 4.42 -18.34 35.33
N LEU A 396 3.91 -17.11 35.46
CA LEU A 396 4.49 -15.92 34.82
C LEU A 396 5.74 -15.40 35.54
N ARG A 397 6.87 -15.30 34.82
CA ARG A 397 8.09 -14.60 35.28
C ARG A 397 7.99 -13.09 35.03
N THR A 398 7.27 -12.39 35.89
CA THR A 398 6.97 -10.94 35.75
C THR A 398 8.21 -10.06 35.58
N GLU A 399 9.28 -10.29 36.36
CA GLU A 399 10.56 -9.57 36.27
C GLU A 399 11.20 -9.65 34.87
N VAL A 400 11.04 -10.79 34.19
CA VAL A 400 11.56 -11.00 32.82
C VAL A 400 10.71 -10.25 31.80
N LEU A 401 9.39 -10.26 31.96
CA LEU A 401 8.47 -9.56 31.08
C LEU A 401 8.63 -8.04 31.17
N GLU A 402 8.79 -7.48 32.37
CA GLU A 402 9.10 -6.06 32.57
C GLU A 402 10.44 -5.68 31.92
N ALA A 403 11.48 -6.51 32.07
CA ALA A 403 12.77 -6.30 31.42
C ALA A 403 12.71 -6.39 29.88
N GLN A 404 11.77 -7.17 29.34
CA GLN A 404 11.45 -7.23 27.91
C GLN A 404 10.52 -6.09 27.43
N GLY A 405 10.12 -5.16 28.31
CA GLY A 405 9.29 -4.00 27.98
C GLY A 405 7.78 -4.29 27.90
N TRP A 406 7.31 -5.37 28.52
CA TRP A 406 5.87 -5.60 28.72
C TRP A 406 5.35 -4.78 29.89
N THR A 407 4.10 -4.30 29.77
CA THR A 407 3.41 -3.52 30.80
C THR A 407 2.50 -4.44 31.61
N ALA A 408 2.70 -4.44 32.93
CA ALA A 408 1.86 -5.17 33.87
C ALA A 408 0.41 -4.66 33.87
N PRO A 409 -0.59 -5.54 34.04
CA PRO A 409 -2.00 -5.15 34.13
C PRO A 409 -2.29 -4.34 35.40
N ALA A 410 -3.11 -3.30 35.29
CA ALA A 410 -3.44 -2.42 36.43
C ALA A 410 -4.27 -3.12 37.52
N THR A 411 -5.18 -4.02 37.13
CA THR A 411 -6.00 -4.89 38.00
C THR A 411 -6.59 -6.02 37.16
N GLY A 412 -6.32 -7.29 37.50
CA GLY A 412 -7.03 -8.48 36.98
C GLY A 412 -7.21 -8.51 35.47
N GLY A 413 -6.13 -8.33 34.71
CA GLY A 413 -6.16 -8.22 33.24
C GLY A 413 -4.88 -8.76 32.61
N ARG A 414 -4.70 -8.54 31.31
CA ARG A 414 -3.61 -9.09 30.49
C ARG A 414 -2.35 -8.22 30.48
N TRP A 415 -1.19 -8.84 30.31
CA TRP A 415 0.07 -8.13 30.08
C TRP A 415 0.12 -7.61 28.64
N THR A 416 0.52 -6.35 28.44
CA THR A 416 0.45 -5.71 27.11
C THR A 416 1.79 -5.16 26.63
N ARG A 417 2.04 -5.23 25.32
CA ARG A 417 3.18 -4.60 24.66
C ARG A 417 2.79 -4.08 23.27
N ASN A 418 3.11 -2.82 23.02
CA ASN A 418 2.43 -1.99 22.01
C ASN A 418 3.45 -1.24 21.14
N PHE A 419 3.00 -0.68 20.01
CA PHE A 419 3.82 0.14 19.09
C PHE A 419 5.01 -0.60 18.45
N LEU A 420 4.89 -1.92 18.29
CA LEU A 420 5.99 -2.78 17.82
C LEU A 420 6.04 -2.86 16.28
N SER A 421 7.23 -2.84 15.70
CA SER A 421 7.41 -3.27 14.30
C SER A 421 7.10 -4.77 14.14
N VAL A 422 7.08 -5.28 12.90
CA VAL A 422 6.89 -6.72 12.62
C VAL A 422 7.92 -7.56 13.40
N ALA A 423 9.20 -7.21 13.28
CA ALA A 423 10.30 -7.93 13.92
C ALA A 423 10.28 -7.77 15.45
N ASP A 424 10.06 -6.54 15.95
CA ASP A 424 9.98 -6.30 17.41
C ASP A 424 8.81 -7.05 18.06
N ALA A 425 7.71 -7.21 17.32
CA ALA A 425 6.55 -7.98 17.77
C ALA A 425 6.85 -9.47 17.77
N ALA A 426 7.33 -10.03 16.66
CA ALA A 426 7.64 -11.45 16.56
C ALA A 426 8.69 -11.86 17.60
N GLN A 427 9.83 -11.17 17.64
CA GLN A 427 10.90 -11.43 18.61
C GLN A 427 10.43 -11.20 20.05
N GLY A 428 9.67 -10.12 20.31
CA GLY A 428 9.16 -9.77 21.63
C GLY A 428 8.15 -10.77 22.19
N ILE A 429 7.36 -11.41 21.31
CA ILE A 429 6.37 -12.43 21.67
C ILE A 429 7.03 -13.78 21.90
N ILE A 430 7.94 -14.21 21.01
CA ILE A 430 8.66 -15.47 21.20
C ILE A 430 9.52 -15.42 22.47
N ALA A 431 10.18 -14.29 22.75
CA ALA A 431 10.92 -14.09 24.01
C ALA A 431 10.00 -14.09 25.25
N ALA A 432 8.77 -13.57 25.15
CA ALA A 432 7.81 -13.57 26.25
C ALA A 432 7.23 -14.96 26.52
N MET A 433 6.92 -15.73 25.48
CA MET A 433 6.46 -17.11 25.61
C MET A 433 7.58 -18.00 26.19
N HIS A 434 8.79 -17.91 25.64
CA HIS A 434 9.94 -18.69 26.08
C HIS A 434 10.45 -18.31 27.48
N ASP A 435 10.83 -17.06 27.69
CA ASP A 435 11.50 -16.59 28.92
C ASP A 435 10.52 -16.02 29.97
N GLY A 436 9.30 -15.66 29.58
CA GLY A 436 8.25 -15.20 30.50
C GLY A 436 7.33 -16.34 30.97
N MET A 437 6.81 -17.14 30.03
CA MET A 437 5.81 -18.19 30.30
C MET A 437 6.36 -19.62 30.32
N GLY A 438 7.63 -19.85 29.96
CA GLY A 438 8.25 -21.18 30.04
C GLY A 438 7.97 -22.11 28.85
N CYS A 439 7.52 -21.56 27.72
CA CYS A 439 7.27 -22.30 26.49
C CYS A 439 8.59 -22.70 25.80
N THR A 440 9.28 -23.72 26.29
CA THR A 440 10.66 -24.12 25.89
C THR A 440 10.79 -24.95 24.60
N HIS A 441 9.69 -25.42 24.00
CA HIS A 441 9.74 -26.28 22.81
C HIS A 441 9.15 -25.57 21.58
N PRO A 442 9.96 -25.16 20.58
CA PRO A 442 9.47 -24.39 19.43
C PRO A 442 8.46 -25.18 18.57
N ASP A 443 8.57 -26.51 18.53
CA ASP A 443 7.70 -27.41 17.78
C ASP A 443 6.24 -27.46 18.31
N PHE A 444 5.98 -26.95 19.52
CA PHE A 444 4.62 -26.89 20.11
C PHE A 444 3.88 -25.57 19.80
N TYR A 445 4.55 -24.59 19.17
CA TYR A 445 3.93 -23.31 18.83
C TYR A 445 3.02 -23.45 17.62
N GLN A 446 1.78 -22.98 17.78
CA GLN A 446 0.78 -22.92 16.71
C GLN A 446 0.14 -21.52 16.68
N SER A 447 -0.39 -21.12 15.53
CA SER A 447 -1.26 -19.94 15.43
C SER A 447 -2.43 -20.18 14.49
N ASP A 448 -3.43 -19.29 14.54
CA ASP A 448 -4.44 -19.19 13.47
C ASP A 448 -3.77 -18.86 12.12
N ASP A 449 -4.43 -19.15 10.99
CA ASP A 449 -4.01 -18.69 9.64
C ASP A 449 -4.46 -17.23 9.43
N PRO A 450 -3.54 -16.27 9.18
CA PRO A 450 -3.90 -14.88 8.93
C PRO A 450 -4.71 -14.67 7.63
N THR A 451 -4.58 -15.53 6.63
CA THR A 451 -5.10 -15.31 5.27
C THR A 451 -6.37 -16.09 4.92
N VAL A 452 -6.67 -17.15 5.69
CA VAL A 452 -7.76 -18.11 5.49
C VAL A 452 -7.76 -18.74 4.10
N SER A 453 -6.92 -19.75 3.93
CA SER A 453 -7.09 -20.77 2.88
C SER A 453 -6.96 -22.17 3.49
N PRO A 454 -8.08 -22.89 3.74
CA PRO A 454 -8.02 -24.21 4.35
C PRO A 454 -7.53 -25.24 3.32
N ALA A 455 -6.22 -25.46 3.27
CA ALA A 455 -5.61 -26.51 2.47
C ALA A 455 -4.50 -27.22 3.27
N VAL A 456 -4.57 -28.56 3.26
CA VAL A 456 -3.55 -29.52 3.74
C VAL A 456 -3.44 -29.71 5.27
N ASN A 457 -4.35 -30.54 5.81
CA ASN A 457 -4.11 -31.64 6.77
C ASN A 457 -3.37 -31.40 8.11
N VAL A 458 -3.06 -30.18 8.54
CA VAL A 458 -2.31 -29.94 9.81
C VAL A 458 -2.93 -28.85 10.69
N ALA A 459 -4.26 -28.81 10.80
CA ALA A 459 -4.96 -27.96 11.77
C ALA A 459 -5.35 -28.76 13.02
N HIS A 460 -5.05 -28.26 14.21
CA HIS A 460 -5.39 -28.93 15.47
C HIS A 460 -6.91 -28.89 15.73
N PRO A 461 -7.58 -30.03 15.99
CA PRO A 461 -9.05 -30.14 15.92
C PRO A 461 -9.80 -29.35 17.00
N GLY A 462 -9.18 -29.05 18.13
CA GLY A 462 -9.79 -28.24 19.20
C GLY A 462 -9.73 -26.73 18.98
N THR A 463 -8.79 -26.24 18.17
CA THR A 463 -8.46 -24.81 18.04
C THR A 463 -8.59 -24.27 16.62
N GLY A 464 -8.40 -25.12 15.61
CA GLY A 464 -8.19 -24.71 14.22
C GLY A 464 -6.80 -24.12 13.93
N SER A 465 -5.87 -24.14 14.91
CA SER A 465 -4.52 -23.58 14.75
C SER A 465 -3.61 -24.50 13.93
N ILE A 466 -2.63 -23.90 13.24
CA ILE A 466 -1.65 -24.59 12.39
C ILE A 466 -0.25 -24.44 13.02
N PRO A 467 0.55 -25.53 13.12
CA PRO A 467 1.93 -25.47 13.57
C PRO A 467 2.78 -24.41 12.88
N MET A 468 3.75 -23.86 13.60
CA MET A 468 4.64 -22.80 13.13
C MET A 468 6.04 -23.30 12.75
N VAL A 469 6.44 -24.51 13.16
CA VAL A 469 7.73 -25.13 12.79
C VAL A 469 7.45 -26.59 12.37
N PRO A 470 8.19 -27.16 11.40
CA PRO A 470 8.10 -28.58 11.08
C PRO A 470 8.41 -29.43 12.32
N VAL A 471 7.51 -30.35 12.66
CA VAL A 471 7.65 -31.26 13.80
C VAL A 471 8.90 -32.12 13.65
N THR A 472 9.84 -32.01 14.59
CA THR A 472 11.13 -32.73 14.57
C THR A 472 11.43 -33.48 15.87
N GLY A 473 10.41 -34.10 16.48
CA GLY A 473 10.55 -34.91 17.70
C GLY A 473 9.89 -36.29 17.61
N LYS A 474 10.44 -37.26 18.36
CA LYS A 474 9.79 -38.57 18.63
C LYS A 474 8.70 -38.51 19.71
N GLU A 475 8.49 -37.32 20.29
CA GLU A 475 7.58 -37.06 21.42
C GLU A 475 6.39 -36.17 20.99
N TYR A 476 6.11 -36.11 19.68
CA TYR A 476 4.92 -35.44 19.17
C TYR A 476 3.73 -36.41 19.15
N VAL A 477 2.62 -36.01 19.76
CA VAL A 477 1.35 -36.74 19.66
C VAL A 477 0.77 -36.50 18.26
N VAL A 478 0.84 -37.51 17.41
CA VAL A 478 0.23 -37.47 16.08
C VAL A 478 -1.28 -37.56 16.27
N VAL A 479 -2.06 -36.76 15.53
CA VAL A 479 -3.53 -36.73 15.65
C VAL A 479 -4.19 -38.08 15.25
N GLU A 480 -3.41 -39.01 14.67
CA GLU A 480 -3.81 -40.40 14.41
C GLU A 480 -3.94 -41.27 15.68
N ASP A 481 -3.43 -40.84 16.85
CA ASP A 481 -3.57 -41.57 18.12
C ASP A 481 -4.94 -41.37 18.81
N PHE A 482 -5.83 -40.53 18.27
CA PHE A 482 -7.21 -40.41 18.74
C PHE A 482 -8.13 -41.42 18.04
N SER A 483 -8.46 -42.49 18.77
CA SER A 483 -9.41 -43.55 18.35
C SER A 483 -10.72 -43.53 19.14
#